data_AF-A0A917JMS6-F1
#
_entry.id   AF-A0A917JMS6-F1
#
_cell.length_a   1.000
_cell.length_b   1.000
_cell.length_c   1.000
_cell.angle_alpha   90.00
_cell.angle_beta   90.00
_cell.angle_gamma   90.00
#
_symmetry.space_group_name_H-M   'P 1'
#
loop_
_entity.id
_entity.type
_entity.pdbx_description
1 polymer ?
#
loop_
_entity_poly.entity_id
_entity_poly.type
_entity_poly.pdbx_seq_one_letter_code
_entity_poly.pdbx_strand_id
1 'polypeptide(L)'
;MRLKEITDDINWVPTAIEPLRGKQVPIEQAEVEACWQHAGPRSELAALQQRSSHNESSPAGPRDLRPGKLIDELIELGIMTRRKDDRLDLPDIYRITFGLGRKGGVPRVRQS
;
A
#
# COMPACT_ATOMS: atom_id res chain seq x y z
N MET A 1 -2.52 -16.83 14.81
CA MET A 1 -1.28 -16.50 14.09
C MET A 1 -1.15 -14.98 14.04
N ARG A 2 0.00 -14.44 14.46
CA ARG A 2 0.13 -13.05 14.93
C ARG A 2 0.66 -12.15 13.83
N LEU A 3 -0.13 -11.16 13.43
CA LEU A 3 0.20 -10.11 12.44
C LEU A 3 1.62 -9.53 12.60
N LYS A 4 2.11 -9.42 13.85
CA LYS A 4 3.46 -8.94 14.16
C LYS A 4 4.59 -9.71 13.48
N GLU A 5 4.42 -11.02 13.25
CA GLU A 5 5.48 -11.84 12.63
C GLU A 5 5.58 -11.59 11.11
N ILE A 6 4.51 -11.14 10.45
CA ILE A 6 4.54 -10.75 9.03
C ILE A 6 5.03 -9.30 8.87
N THR A 7 4.77 -8.44 9.85
CA THR A 7 5.19 -7.04 9.81
C THR A 7 6.70 -6.86 10.02
N ASP A 8 7.35 -7.75 10.76
CA ASP A 8 8.79 -7.66 11.06
C ASP A 8 9.67 -7.84 9.81
N ASP A 9 9.21 -8.67 8.85
CA ASP A 9 9.94 -8.94 7.60
C ASP A 9 9.73 -7.86 6.52
N ILE A 10 8.65 -7.05 6.62
CA ILE A 10 8.17 -6.21 5.50
C ILE A 10 8.03 -4.74 5.92
N ASN A 11 9.13 -4.16 6.38
CA ASN A 11 9.20 -2.78 6.90
C ASN A 11 8.94 -1.67 5.84
N TRP A 12 8.82 -2.01 4.56
CA TRP A 12 8.49 -1.05 3.50
C TRP A 12 6.99 -0.92 3.21
N VAL A 13 6.16 -1.86 3.67
CA VAL A 13 4.70 -1.80 3.51
C VAL A 13 4.12 -0.50 4.08
N PRO A 14 4.48 -0.06 5.30
CA PRO A 14 4.03 1.23 5.82
C PRO A 14 4.32 2.38 4.87
N THR A 15 5.54 2.47 4.33
CA THR A 15 5.96 3.50 3.37
C THR A 15 5.11 3.48 2.09
N ALA A 16 4.67 2.30 1.64
CA ALA A 16 3.81 2.18 0.46
C ALA A 16 2.34 2.52 0.74
N ILE A 17 1.83 2.25 1.95
CA ILE A 17 0.41 2.45 2.31
C ILE A 17 0.13 3.83 2.91
N GLU A 18 1.09 4.45 3.62
CA GLU A 18 0.95 5.79 4.21
C GLU A 18 0.44 6.86 3.24
N PRO A 19 0.87 6.92 1.96
CA PRO A 19 0.32 7.85 0.97
C PRO A 19 -1.18 7.70 0.69
N LEU A 20 -1.76 6.55 1.03
CA LEU A 20 -3.18 6.25 0.84
C LEU A 20 -4.02 6.59 2.09
N ARG A 21 -3.39 7.08 3.15
CA ARG A 21 -4.09 7.48 4.38
C ARG A 21 -5.19 8.49 4.09
N GLY A 22 -6.38 8.24 4.65
CA GLY A 22 -7.57 9.07 4.40
C GLY A 22 -8.30 8.78 3.09
N LYS A 23 -7.75 7.94 2.20
CA LYS A 23 -8.50 7.41 1.05
C LYS A 23 -9.50 6.35 1.49
N GLN A 24 -10.39 5.99 0.57
CA GLN A 24 -11.44 5.00 0.81
C GLN A 24 -11.28 3.80 -0.13
N VAL A 25 -11.38 2.59 0.42
CA VAL A 25 -11.34 1.34 -0.35
C VAL A 25 -12.74 0.72 -0.49
N PRO A 26 -13.08 0.12 -1.64
CA PRO A 26 -12.21 -0.17 -2.78
C PRO A 26 -11.75 1.09 -3.54
N ILE A 27 -10.47 1.13 -3.90
CA ILE A 27 -9.78 2.23 -4.59
C ILE A 27 -9.31 1.78 -5.98
N GLU A 28 -9.29 2.68 -6.95
CA GLU A 28 -8.79 2.36 -8.29
C GLU A 28 -7.27 2.27 -8.31
N GLN A 29 -6.71 1.38 -9.13
CA GLN A 29 -5.26 1.27 -9.29
C GLN A 29 -4.65 2.62 -9.71
N ALA A 30 -5.25 3.30 -10.69
CA ALA A 30 -4.78 4.61 -11.14
C ALA A 30 -4.74 5.67 -10.01
N GLU A 31 -5.70 5.65 -9.08
CA GLU A 31 -5.71 6.53 -7.91
C GLU A 31 -4.53 6.24 -6.96
N VAL A 32 -4.21 4.96 -6.74
CA VAL A 32 -3.04 4.55 -5.94
C VAL A 32 -1.75 5.02 -6.60
N GLU A 33 -1.62 4.79 -7.91
CA GLU A 33 -0.46 5.21 -8.69
C GLU A 33 -0.28 6.73 -8.66
N ALA A 34 -1.37 7.50 -8.79
CA ALA A 34 -1.36 8.95 -8.71
C ALA A 34 -0.96 9.46 -7.31
N CYS A 35 -1.38 8.80 -6.23
CA CYS A 35 -0.94 9.11 -4.88
C CYS A 35 0.56 8.89 -4.73
N TRP A 36 1.10 7.80 -5.27
CA TRP A 36 2.54 7.54 -5.25
C TRP A 36 3.35 8.47 -6.15
N GLN A 37 2.77 9.00 -7.23
CA GLN A 37 3.44 10.07 -8.00
C GLN A 37 3.56 11.36 -7.18
N HIS A 38 2.50 11.75 -6.46
CA HIS A 38 2.47 13.01 -5.71
C HIS A 38 3.21 12.96 -4.37
N ALA A 39 3.05 11.87 -3.60
CA ALA A 39 3.64 11.75 -2.27
C ALA A 39 5.11 11.33 -2.31
N GLY A 40 5.60 10.80 -3.44
CA GLY A 40 6.99 10.40 -3.62
C GLY A 40 7.51 9.22 -2.79
N PRO A 41 6.71 8.22 -2.33
CA PRO A 41 7.21 7.09 -1.54
C PRO A 41 8.28 6.27 -2.30
N ARG A 42 8.34 6.37 -3.63
CA ARG A 42 9.33 5.65 -4.44
C ARG A 42 10.76 5.98 -4.09
N SER A 43 11.05 7.24 -3.73
CA SER A 43 12.41 7.64 -3.33
C SER A 43 12.81 6.96 -2.01
N GLU A 44 11.89 6.85 -1.07
CA GLU A 44 12.10 6.15 0.20
C GLU A 44 12.19 4.63 0.01
N LEU A 45 11.29 4.06 -0.79
CA LEU A 45 11.31 2.64 -1.15
C LEU A 45 12.62 2.27 -1.89
N ALA A 46 13.14 3.14 -2.74
CA ALA A 46 14.43 2.95 -3.42
C ALA A 46 15.60 2.94 -2.42
N ALA A 47 15.57 3.81 -1.42
CA ALA A 47 16.58 3.84 -0.37
C ALA A 47 16.53 2.57 0.50
N LEU A 48 15.33 2.03 0.77
CA LEU A 48 15.16 0.76 1.47
C LEU A 48 15.69 -0.42 0.63
N GLN A 49 15.34 -0.48 -0.66
CA GLN A 49 15.84 -1.52 -1.57
C GLN A 49 17.37 -1.57 -1.63
N GLN A 50 18.04 -0.41 -1.70
CA GLN A 50 19.50 -0.31 -1.68
C GLN A 50 20.11 -0.82 -0.37
N ARG A 51 19.47 -0.56 0.78
CA ARG A 51 19.93 -1.04 2.09
C ARG A 51 19.79 -2.56 2.22
N SER A 52 18.68 -3.13 1.77
CA SER A 52 18.47 -4.59 1.76
C SER A 52 19.48 -5.32 0.87
N SER A 53 19.87 -4.69 -0.25
CA SER A 53 20.87 -5.25 -1.17
C SER A 53 22.28 -5.35 -0.56
N HIS A 54 22.56 -4.59 0.50
CA HIS A 54 23.89 -4.47 1.09
C HIS A 54 24.03 -5.20 2.44
N ASN A 55 22.94 -5.71 3.01
CA ASN A 55 22.93 -6.31 4.33
C ASN A 55 21.87 -7.42 4.41
N GLU A 56 22.34 -8.67 4.49
CA GLU A 56 21.48 -9.87 4.51
C GLU A 56 20.62 -9.98 5.78
N SER A 57 20.87 -9.13 6.78
CA SER A 57 20.05 -9.00 8.00
C SER A 57 19.07 -7.82 7.95
N SER A 58 19.00 -7.09 6.84
CA SER A 58 18.03 -5.99 6.68
C SER A 58 16.70 -6.50 6.13
N PRO A 59 15.56 -5.94 6.60
CA PRO A 59 14.24 -6.29 6.06
C PRO A 59 14.23 -6.15 4.54
N ALA A 60 13.63 -7.11 3.84
CA ALA A 60 13.60 -7.11 2.38
C ALA A 60 12.78 -5.91 1.88
N GLY A 61 13.41 -4.96 1.18
CA GLY A 61 12.73 -3.90 0.45
C GLY A 61 11.92 -4.45 -0.73
N PRO A 62 11.11 -3.61 -1.40
CA PRO A 62 10.31 -4.07 -2.52
C PRO A 62 11.19 -4.57 -3.67
N ARG A 63 10.71 -5.59 -4.40
CA ARG A 63 11.43 -6.21 -5.51
C ARG A 63 11.53 -5.28 -6.72
N ASP A 64 10.54 -4.41 -6.90
CA ASP A 64 10.46 -3.48 -8.02
C ASP A 64 9.79 -2.18 -7.56
N LEU A 65 10.22 -1.05 -8.12
CA LEU A 65 9.70 0.29 -7.76
C LEU A 65 8.62 0.78 -8.72
N ARG A 66 8.33 0.04 -9.79
CA ARG A 66 7.25 0.36 -10.72
C ARG A 66 5.91 0.22 -10.01
N PRO A 67 5.01 1.21 -10.11
CA PRO A 67 3.74 1.21 -9.37
C PRO A 67 2.92 -0.07 -9.56
N GLY A 68 2.75 -0.52 -10.81
CA GLY A 68 2.04 -1.78 -11.08
C GLY A 68 2.67 -3.01 -10.42
N LYS A 69 4.00 -3.04 -10.30
CA LYS A 69 4.73 -4.16 -9.67
C LYS A 69 4.70 -4.09 -8.14
N LEU A 70 4.77 -2.89 -7.56
CA LEU A 70 4.53 -2.69 -6.14
C LEU A 70 3.13 -3.15 -5.73
N ILE A 71 2.11 -2.86 -6.54
CA ILE A 71 0.74 -3.32 -6.31
C ILE A 71 0.66 -4.84 -6.37
N ASP A 72 1.27 -5.45 -7.39
CA ASP A 72 1.33 -6.91 -7.56
C ASP A 72 1.97 -7.56 -6.32
N GLU A 73 3.10 -7.03 -5.87
CA GLU A 73 3.81 -7.51 -4.68
C GLU A 73 2.96 -7.35 -3.41
N LEU A 74 2.27 -6.22 -3.23
CA LEU A 74 1.33 -6.03 -2.12
C LEU A 74 0.14 -7.01 -2.16
N ILE A 75 -0.27 -7.44 -3.36
CA ILE A 75 -1.30 -8.47 -3.53
C ILE A 75 -0.74 -9.86 -3.18
N GLU A 76 0.47 -10.20 -3.65
CA GLU A 76 1.15 -11.46 -3.31
C GLU A 76 1.36 -11.61 -1.80
N LEU A 77 1.68 -10.50 -1.12
CA LEU A 77 1.83 -10.44 0.34
C LEU A 77 0.49 -10.46 1.10
N GLY A 78 -0.65 -10.41 0.41
CA GLY A 78 -1.98 -10.38 1.02
C GLY A 78 -2.34 -9.06 1.71
N ILE A 79 -1.57 -7.99 1.47
CA ILE A 79 -1.84 -6.63 1.98
C ILE A 79 -2.94 -5.96 1.17
N MET A 80 -2.94 -6.19 -0.14
CA MET A 80 -3.97 -5.74 -1.07
C MET A 80 -4.67 -6.94 -1.70
N THR A 81 -5.89 -6.72 -2.19
CA THR A 81 -6.62 -7.71 -2.97
C THR A 81 -7.28 -7.01 -4.15
N ARG A 82 -7.20 -7.60 -5.33
CA ARG A 82 -7.93 -7.13 -6.51
C ARG A 82 -9.35 -7.70 -6.49
N ARG A 83 -10.34 -6.82 -6.55
CA ARG A 83 -11.75 -7.18 -6.66
C ARG A 83 -12.12 -7.52 -8.09
N LYS A 84 -13.34 -8.06 -8.27
CA LYS A 84 -13.90 -8.42 -9.59
C LYS A 84 -14.06 -7.22 -10.54
N ASP A 85 -14.10 -6.00 -10.01
CA ASP A 85 -14.21 -4.74 -10.75
C ASP A 85 -12.84 -4.05 -10.95
N ASP A 86 -11.74 -4.80 -10.83
CA ASP A 86 -10.34 -4.36 -10.91
C ASP A 86 -9.88 -3.38 -9.81
N ARG A 87 -10.76 -2.99 -8.89
CA ARG A 87 -10.41 -2.10 -7.78
C ARG A 87 -9.64 -2.85 -6.70
N LEU A 88 -8.77 -2.12 -6.02
CA LEU A 88 -7.95 -2.63 -4.94
C LEU A 88 -8.68 -2.45 -3.61
N ASP A 89 -8.71 -3.49 -2.80
CA ASP A 89 -9.23 -3.48 -1.43
C ASP A 89 -8.17 -3.92 -0.45
N LEU A 90 -8.27 -3.43 0.78
CA LEU A 90 -7.36 -3.78 1.87
C LEU A 90 -8.11 -4.54 2.97
N PRO A 91 -7.52 -5.60 3.54
CA PRO A 91 -8.00 -6.21 4.77
C PRO A 91 -8.20 -5.19 5.88
N ASP A 92 -9.17 -5.45 6.76
CA ASP A 92 -9.61 -4.48 7.77
C ASP A 92 -8.48 -4.04 8.71
N ILE A 93 -7.57 -4.96 9.03
CA ILE A 93 -6.42 -4.69 9.89
C ILE A 93 -5.55 -3.55 9.33
N TYR A 94 -5.25 -3.58 8.04
CA TYR A 94 -4.45 -2.54 7.39
C TYR A 94 -5.24 -1.25 7.23
N ARG A 95 -6.55 -1.32 6.97
CA ARG A 95 -7.39 -0.12 6.89
C ARG A 95 -7.39 0.66 8.19
N ILE A 96 -7.58 -0.03 9.32
CA ILE A 96 -7.62 0.60 10.63
C ILE A 96 -6.22 1.15 10.99
N THR A 97 -5.17 0.35 10.79
CA THR A 97 -3.79 0.75 11.10
C THR A 97 -3.36 2.01 10.34
N PHE A 98 -3.71 2.12 9.06
CA PHE A 98 -3.30 3.23 8.19
C PHE A 98 -4.40 4.29 7.99
N GLY A 99 -5.53 4.19 8.69
CA GLY A 99 -6.62 5.17 8.60
C GLY A 99 -7.29 5.25 7.22
N LEU A 100 -7.42 4.13 6.51
CA LEU A 100 -8.21 4.05 5.27
C LEU A 100 -9.68 3.79 5.60
N GLY A 101 -10.57 4.56 5.00
CA GLY A 101 -12.01 4.37 5.11
C GLY A 101 -12.51 3.22 4.24
N ARG A 102 -13.70 2.69 4.55
CA ARG A 102 -14.46 1.87 3.59
C ARG A 102 -15.35 2.78 2.76
N LYS A 103 -15.31 2.63 1.44
CA LYS A 103 -16.25 3.28 0.52
C LYS A 103 -17.59 2.55 0.62
N GLY A 104 -18.40 2.96 1.60
CA GLY A 104 -19.72 2.43 1.90
C GLY A 104 -20.63 3.56 2.41
N GLY A 105 -21.29 4.24 1.48
CA GLY A 105 -22.54 4.96 1.69
C GLY A 105 -22.53 6.21 2.57
N VAL A 106 -22.06 7.35 2.06
CA VAL A 106 -22.90 8.57 1.98
C VAL A 106 -22.46 9.35 0.73
N PRO A 107 -23.35 9.65 -0.23
CA PRO A 107 -23.03 10.60 -1.30
C PRO A 107 -22.84 11.97 -0.64
N ARG A 108 -21.63 12.52 -0.68
CA ARG A 108 -21.47 13.94 -0.36
C ARG A 108 -22.11 14.71 -1.52
N VAL A 109 -23.30 15.21 -1.25
CA VAL A 109 -24.03 16.13 -2.11
C VAL A 109 -23.08 17.23 -2.55
N ARG A 110 -23.08 17.51 -3.85
CA ARG A 110 -22.41 18.66 -4.46
C ARG A 110 -22.88 19.90 -3.69
N GLN A 111 -21.96 20.72 -3.20
CA GLN A 111 -22.32 22.08 -2.80
C GLN A 111 -21.58 23.04 -3.72
N SER A 112 -22.43 23.89 -4.31
CA SER A 112 -22.25 24.91 -5.32
C SER A 112 -21.37 26.07 -4.87
#